data_AF-A0A3B8XIC8-F1
#
_entry.id   AF-A0A3B8XIC8-F1
#
_cell.length_a   1.000
_cell.length_b   1.000
_cell.length_c   1.000
_cell.angle_alpha   90.00
_cell.angle_beta   90.00
_cell.angle_gamma   90.00
#
_symmetry.space_group_name_H-M   'P 1'
#
loop_
_entity.id
_entity.type
_entity.pdbx_description
1 polymer ?
#
loop_
_entity_poly.entity_id
_entity_poly.type
_entity_poly.pdbx_seq_one_letter_code
_entity_poly.pdbx_strand_id
1 'polypeptide(L)'
;DLPDDRLRGLLRSIFATRRRASEVIATVGADRLRTELTNLLHGSEPVVARVDRFDDSLAAIEPAIRRDIAGEALHFYDPDRHWMWTRWMWDPDLRTGALPLVTMQEFDLEGSTAGQTYLKVGTAIAFVNQTGRAVGFTRYGSEAFGIDVYLACVYGIYLYTITRLRMTQEFNKVIPPLPQLVRRLLGTHRMEV
;
A
#
# COMPACT_ATOMS: atom_id res chain seq x y z
N ASP A 1 13.94 18.96 -9.57
CA ASP A 1 13.36 18.76 -8.22
C ASP A 1 11.84 18.65 -8.27
N LEU A 2 11.23 18.06 -7.24
CA LEU A 2 9.77 17.93 -7.11
C LEU A 2 9.20 19.11 -6.29
N PRO A 3 8.31 19.96 -6.83
CA PRO A 3 7.67 21.05 -6.08
C PRO A 3 6.88 20.59 -4.84
N ASP A 4 6.64 21.45 -3.84
CA ASP A 4 5.97 21.03 -2.59
C ASP A 4 4.48 20.79 -2.73
N ASP A 5 3.82 21.47 -3.65
CA ASP A 5 2.46 21.13 -4.09
C ASP A 5 2.42 19.70 -4.65
N ARG A 6 3.38 19.32 -5.52
CA ARG A 6 3.46 17.96 -6.07
C ARG A 6 3.88 16.90 -5.04
N LEU A 7 4.83 17.20 -4.16
CA LEU A 7 5.22 16.32 -3.04
C LEU A 7 4.04 16.08 -2.08
N ARG A 8 3.30 17.14 -1.74
CA ARG A 8 2.09 17.06 -0.91
C ARG A 8 0.93 16.38 -1.65
N GLY A 9 0.85 16.51 -2.97
CA GLY A 9 -0.07 15.78 -3.84
C GLY A 9 0.19 14.27 -3.83
N LEU A 10 1.45 13.85 -3.92
CA LEU A 10 1.86 12.44 -3.81
C LEU A 10 1.48 11.85 -2.43
N LEU A 11 1.76 12.57 -1.34
CA LEU A 11 1.30 12.15 0.00
C LEU A 11 -0.23 12.19 0.18
N ARG A 12 -0.97 12.81 -0.76
CA ARG A 12 -2.44 12.89 -0.80
C ARG A 12 -3.11 11.87 -1.72
N SER A 13 -2.41 11.25 -2.67
CA SER A 13 -2.93 10.05 -3.35
C SER A 13 -2.90 8.85 -2.40
N ILE A 14 -1.79 8.68 -1.67
CA ILE A 14 -1.54 7.55 -0.76
C ILE A 14 -2.62 7.46 0.33
N PHE A 15 -3.31 6.32 0.41
CA PHE A 15 -4.61 6.24 1.11
C PHE A 15 -4.49 6.56 2.61
N ALA A 16 -3.55 5.91 3.29
CA ALA A 16 -3.35 6.05 4.73
C ALA A 16 -2.78 7.42 5.11
N THR A 17 -1.89 7.98 4.27
CA THR A 17 -1.15 9.21 4.60
C THR A 17 -1.85 10.48 4.17
N ARG A 18 -2.90 10.40 3.33
CA ARG A 18 -3.64 11.55 2.79
C ARG A 18 -4.08 12.59 3.82
N ARG A 19 -4.40 12.17 5.04
CA ARG A 19 -4.79 13.06 6.15
C ARG A 19 -3.60 13.60 6.96
N ARG A 20 -2.44 12.95 6.87
CA ARG A 20 -1.20 13.26 7.60
C ARG A 20 -0.10 13.83 6.69
N ALA A 21 -0.37 14.06 5.41
CA ALA A 21 0.57 14.62 4.43
C ALA A 21 1.29 15.90 4.91
N SER A 22 0.56 16.83 5.56
CA SER A 22 1.16 18.05 6.13
C SER A 22 2.01 17.77 7.37
N GLU A 23 1.64 16.79 8.19
CA GLU A 23 2.38 16.35 9.38
C GLU A 23 3.70 15.67 8.98
N VAL A 24 3.66 14.75 8.01
CA VAL A 24 4.84 14.07 7.47
C VAL A 24 5.84 15.09 6.90
N ILE A 25 5.37 16.08 6.12
CA ILE A 25 6.24 17.14 5.59
C ILE A 25 6.83 18.01 6.72
N ALA A 26 6.03 18.36 7.74
CA ALA A 26 6.50 19.17 8.86
C ALA A 26 7.52 18.46 9.75
N THR A 27 7.36 17.14 9.97
CA THR A 27 8.22 16.34 10.84
C THR A 27 9.50 15.86 10.13
N VAL A 28 9.44 15.51 8.85
CA VAL A 28 10.61 15.02 8.08
C VAL A 28 11.39 16.16 7.42
N GLY A 29 10.71 17.24 7.03
CA GLY A 29 11.25 18.27 6.14
C GLY A 29 11.14 17.86 4.67
N ALA A 30 10.72 18.80 3.81
CA ALA A 30 10.43 18.52 2.40
C ALA A 30 11.67 18.01 1.63
N ASP A 31 12.85 18.59 1.86
CA ASP A 31 14.09 18.23 1.14
C ASP A 31 14.65 16.88 1.54
N ARG A 32 14.53 16.51 2.82
CA ARG A 32 14.86 15.15 3.29
C ARG A 32 13.91 14.13 2.68
N LEU A 33 12.61 14.42 2.64
CA LEU A 33 11.62 13.53 2.04
C LEU A 33 11.83 13.38 0.52
N ARG A 34 12.15 14.47 -0.20
CA ARG A 34 12.59 14.41 -1.61
C ARG A 34 13.79 13.49 -1.77
N THR A 35 14.82 13.69 -0.95
CA THR A 35 16.09 12.95 -1.04
C THR A 35 15.88 11.46 -0.84
N GLU A 36 15.15 11.06 0.21
CA GLU A 36 14.94 9.63 0.48
C GLU A 36 13.92 8.97 -0.46
N LEU A 37 12.94 9.71 -1.00
CA LEU A 37 12.14 9.21 -2.14
C LEU A 37 13.01 9.00 -3.38
N THR A 38 13.92 9.92 -3.71
CA THR A 38 14.88 9.75 -4.82
C THR A 38 15.76 8.52 -4.60
N ASN A 39 16.26 8.28 -3.39
CA ASN A 39 17.06 7.10 -3.04
C ASN A 39 16.24 5.80 -3.16
N LEU A 40 14.99 5.80 -2.70
CA LEU A 40 14.09 4.67 -2.74
C LEU A 40 13.77 4.24 -4.18
N LEU A 41 13.42 5.20 -5.04
CA LEU A 41 12.98 4.93 -6.42
C LEU A 41 14.15 4.66 -7.36
N HIS A 42 15.19 5.50 -7.33
CA HIS A 42 16.27 5.52 -8.32
C HIS A 42 17.60 4.94 -7.82
N GLY A 43 17.73 4.58 -6.54
CA GLY A 43 18.95 3.95 -6.02
C GLY A 43 19.25 2.60 -6.68
N SER A 44 20.53 2.29 -6.85
CA SER A 44 21.02 1.04 -7.46
C SER A 44 20.99 -0.18 -6.53
N GLU A 45 20.83 0.05 -5.22
CA GLU A 45 20.82 -1.01 -4.20
C GLU A 45 19.63 -1.95 -4.34
N PRO A 46 19.73 -3.21 -3.84
CA PRO A 46 18.59 -4.13 -3.78
C PRO A 46 17.36 -3.49 -3.10
N VAL A 47 16.16 -3.75 -3.62
CA VAL A 47 14.92 -3.09 -3.12
C VAL A 47 14.71 -3.26 -1.62
N VAL A 48 15.13 -4.38 -1.02
CA VAL A 48 15.16 -4.61 0.43
C VAL A 48 15.94 -3.49 1.15
N ALA A 49 17.19 -3.25 0.75
CA ALA A 49 18.05 -2.24 1.37
C ALA A 49 17.55 -0.80 1.11
N ARG A 50 16.91 -0.55 -0.05
CA ARG A 50 16.29 0.75 -0.35
C ARG A 50 15.07 1.03 0.52
N VAL A 51 14.22 0.03 0.75
CA VAL A 51 13.07 0.12 1.66
C VAL A 51 13.54 0.26 3.11
N ASP A 52 14.50 -0.54 3.56
CA ASP A 52 15.01 -0.46 4.94
C ASP A 52 15.67 0.90 5.23
N ARG A 53 16.50 1.43 4.31
CA ARG A 53 17.04 2.79 4.41
C ARG A 53 15.92 3.83 4.52
N PHE A 54 14.83 3.70 3.76
CA PHE A 54 13.71 4.64 3.80
C PHE A 54 12.94 4.55 5.13
N ASP A 55 12.68 3.33 5.61
CA ASP A 55 12.02 3.04 6.89
C ASP A 55 12.82 3.68 8.06
N ASP A 56 14.13 3.47 8.11
CA ASP A 56 15.02 4.09 9.11
C ASP A 56 15.13 5.62 8.95
N SER A 57 15.27 6.10 7.71
CA SER A 57 15.41 7.54 7.46
C SER A 57 14.17 8.36 7.81
N LEU A 58 13.01 7.71 7.94
CA LEU A 58 11.74 8.30 8.39
C LEU A 58 11.34 7.86 9.81
N ALA A 59 12.27 7.41 10.67
CA ALA A 59 11.97 6.93 12.03
C ALA A 59 11.28 7.90 13.01
N ALA A 60 11.13 9.19 12.65
CA ALA A 60 10.28 10.14 13.37
C ALA A 60 8.77 10.02 13.01
N ILE A 61 8.42 9.12 12.08
CA ILE A 61 7.07 8.84 11.59
C ILE A 61 6.66 7.42 11.99
N GLU A 62 5.37 7.22 12.27
CA GLU A 62 4.77 5.92 12.61
C GLU A 62 5.15 4.82 11.60
N PRO A 63 5.62 3.63 12.03
CA PRO A 63 6.11 2.57 11.13
C PRO A 63 5.15 2.20 10.00
N ALA A 64 3.85 2.09 10.28
CA ALA A 64 2.85 1.81 9.24
C ALA A 64 2.83 2.86 8.11
N ILE A 65 3.00 4.15 8.44
CA ILE A 65 2.93 5.25 7.48
C ILE A 65 4.17 5.29 6.59
N ARG A 66 5.37 5.10 7.14
CA ARG A 66 6.60 5.03 6.34
C ARG A 66 6.61 3.81 5.40
N ARG A 67 6.06 2.66 5.85
CA ARG A 67 5.84 1.46 5.02
C ARG A 67 4.80 1.70 3.92
N ASP A 68 3.65 2.28 4.25
CA ASP A 68 2.59 2.65 3.28
C ASP A 68 3.13 3.59 2.19
N ILE A 69 3.97 4.58 2.56
CA ILE A 69 4.61 5.48 1.59
C ILE A 69 5.59 4.72 0.70
N ALA A 70 6.45 3.88 1.27
CA ALA A 70 7.46 3.16 0.50
C ALA A 70 6.85 2.21 -0.53
N GLY A 71 5.82 1.45 -0.13
CA GLY A 71 5.14 0.49 -0.99
C GLY A 71 4.30 1.14 -2.10
N GLU A 72 3.52 2.19 -1.81
CA GLU A 72 2.80 2.92 -2.86
C GLU A 72 3.76 3.67 -3.80
N ALA A 73 4.83 4.30 -3.28
CA ALA A 73 5.77 5.06 -4.10
C ALA A 73 6.57 4.18 -5.07
N LEU A 74 7.10 3.04 -4.62
CA LEU A 74 7.79 2.08 -5.49
C LEU A 74 6.86 1.55 -6.59
N HIS A 75 5.66 1.12 -6.21
CA HIS A 75 4.68 0.54 -7.12
C HIS A 75 4.20 1.52 -8.19
N PHE A 76 3.79 2.75 -7.82
CA PHE A 76 3.34 3.72 -8.81
C PHE A 76 4.48 4.35 -9.63
N TYR A 77 5.75 4.09 -9.29
CA TYR A 77 6.91 4.47 -10.10
C TYR A 77 7.26 3.44 -11.19
N ASP A 78 7.31 2.15 -10.85
CA ASP A 78 7.56 1.05 -11.80
C ASP A 78 6.73 -0.19 -11.37
N PRO A 79 5.45 -0.27 -11.76
CA PRO A 79 4.51 -1.29 -11.25
C PRO A 79 4.79 -2.69 -11.81
N ASP A 80 5.55 -2.80 -12.91
CA ASP A 80 5.96 -4.08 -13.48
C ASP A 80 7.16 -4.69 -12.73
N ARG A 81 7.88 -3.89 -11.92
CA ARG A 81 8.97 -4.35 -11.04
C ARG A 81 8.63 -4.35 -9.55
N HIS A 82 7.68 -3.51 -9.12
CA HIS A 82 7.41 -3.24 -7.72
C HIS A 82 5.94 -3.49 -7.37
N TRP A 83 5.73 -4.36 -6.38
CA TRP A 83 4.41 -4.63 -5.83
C TRP A 83 3.95 -3.49 -4.93
N MET A 84 2.64 -3.22 -4.91
CA MET A 84 2.03 -2.38 -3.89
C MET A 84 2.16 -3.11 -2.54
N TRP A 85 2.60 -2.40 -1.50
CA TRP A 85 2.43 -2.85 -0.12
C TRP A 85 1.87 -1.69 0.70
N THR A 86 0.74 -1.96 1.35
CA THR A 86 0.15 -1.09 2.36
C THR A 86 -0.48 -1.95 3.45
N ARG A 87 -0.80 -1.34 4.60
CA ARG A 87 -1.46 -2.00 5.72
C ARG A 87 -2.86 -2.56 5.41
N TRP A 88 -3.53 -2.12 4.34
CA TRP A 88 -4.77 -2.76 3.91
C TRP A 88 -4.53 -4.08 3.15
N MET A 89 -3.33 -4.27 2.57
CA MET A 89 -2.90 -5.52 1.96
C MET A 89 -2.31 -6.47 3.01
N TRP A 90 -1.40 -5.97 3.84
CA TRP A 90 -0.81 -6.64 5.00
C TRP A 90 -0.33 -5.63 6.04
N ASP A 91 -1.01 -5.59 7.19
CA ASP A 91 -0.60 -4.91 8.42
C ASP A 91 0.14 -5.95 9.31
N PRO A 92 1.49 -5.90 9.42
CA PRO A 92 2.24 -6.88 10.20
C PRO A 92 2.00 -6.73 11.70
N ASP A 93 1.75 -5.50 12.16
CA ASP A 93 1.60 -5.18 13.58
C ASP A 93 0.25 -5.68 14.12
N LEU A 94 -0.79 -5.70 13.28
CA LEU A 94 -2.12 -6.27 13.58
C LEU A 94 -2.35 -7.69 13.03
N ARG A 95 -1.46 -8.20 12.17
CA ARG A 95 -1.59 -9.46 11.41
C ARG A 95 -2.88 -9.57 10.59
N THR A 96 -3.31 -8.47 9.94
CA THR A 96 -4.54 -8.44 9.12
C THR A 96 -4.30 -7.81 7.74
N GLY A 97 -5.27 -7.90 6.83
CA GLY A 97 -5.19 -7.33 5.48
C GLY A 97 -5.94 -8.17 4.45
N ALA A 98 -5.86 -7.78 3.18
CA ALA A 98 -6.40 -8.54 2.05
C ALA A 98 -5.65 -9.85 1.80
N LEU A 99 -4.31 -9.81 1.88
CA LEU A 99 -3.43 -10.87 1.38
C LEU A 99 -3.57 -12.18 2.17
N PRO A 100 -3.63 -12.19 3.53
CA PRO A 100 -3.86 -13.41 4.32
C PRO A 100 -5.20 -14.11 4.06
N LEU A 101 -6.15 -13.46 3.37
CA LEU A 101 -7.47 -14.02 3.06
C LEU A 101 -7.48 -14.78 1.72
N VAL A 102 -6.41 -14.69 0.94
CA VAL A 102 -6.27 -15.30 -0.40
C VAL A 102 -4.96 -16.07 -0.58
N THR A 103 -3.98 -15.93 0.33
CA THR A 103 -2.83 -16.83 0.43
C THR A 103 -3.16 -18.07 1.26
N MET A 104 -2.44 -19.17 1.03
CA MET A 104 -2.45 -20.33 1.92
C MET A 104 -1.74 -20.00 3.25
N GLN A 105 -2.03 -20.74 4.32
CA GLN A 105 -1.47 -20.51 5.66
C GLN A 105 0.07 -20.65 5.73
N GLU A 106 0.68 -21.27 4.72
CA GLU A 106 2.13 -21.47 4.60
C GLU A 106 2.89 -20.20 4.16
N PHE A 107 2.20 -19.14 3.71
CA PHE A 107 2.83 -17.87 3.39
C PHE A 107 3.15 -17.06 4.65
N ASP A 108 4.39 -17.19 5.12
CA ASP A 108 4.99 -16.25 6.05
C ASP A 108 5.22 -14.88 5.36
N LEU A 109 4.47 -13.87 5.79
CA LEU A 109 4.50 -12.49 5.29
C LEU A 109 5.40 -11.56 6.14
N GLU A 110 6.10 -12.06 7.15
CA GLU A 110 6.73 -11.25 8.21
C GLU A 110 8.26 -11.25 8.11
N GLY A 111 8.86 -10.12 7.72
CA GLY A 111 10.32 -9.98 7.65
C GLY A 111 10.93 -9.46 8.96
N SER A 112 12.22 -9.69 9.18
CA SER A 112 12.94 -9.06 10.31
C SER A 112 13.21 -7.57 10.08
N THR A 113 12.92 -7.06 8.88
CA THR A 113 13.05 -5.67 8.45
C THR A 113 11.87 -5.28 7.54
N ALA A 114 11.70 -4.00 7.24
CA ALA A 114 10.63 -3.53 6.36
C ALA A 114 10.83 -3.99 4.91
N GLY A 115 12.07 -3.98 4.42
CA GLY A 115 12.47 -4.47 3.11
C GLY A 115 12.29 -5.98 2.95
N GLN A 116 12.59 -6.77 3.99
CA GLN A 116 12.28 -8.20 3.99
C GLN A 116 10.76 -8.46 3.96
N THR A 117 10.00 -7.67 4.74
CA THR A 117 8.53 -7.76 4.78
C THR A 117 7.95 -7.41 3.42
N TYR A 118 8.43 -6.33 2.78
CA TYR A 118 8.09 -5.94 1.42
C TYR A 118 8.34 -7.06 0.40
N LEU A 119 9.51 -7.73 0.47
CA LEU A 119 9.84 -8.83 -0.43
C LEU A 119 8.95 -10.07 -0.21
N LYS A 120 8.63 -10.42 1.05
CA LYS A 120 7.69 -11.51 1.37
C LYS A 120 6.27 -11.21 0.87
N VAL A 121 5.76 -10.01 1.14
CA VAL A 121 4.46 -9.52 0.63
C VAL A 121 4.43 -9.54 -0.89
N GLY A 122 5.46 -9.03 -1.55
CA GLY A 122 5.59 -9.03 -3.01
C GLY A 122 5.59 -10.43 -3.62
N THR A 123 6.31 -11.37 -2.99
CA THR A 123 6.34 -12.80 -3.41
C THR A 123 4.95 -13.43 -3.31
N ALA A 124 4.21 -13.16 -2.24
CA ALA A 124 2.83 -13.60 -2.07
C ALA A 124 1.86 -12.96 -3.08
N ILE A 125 2.00 -11.66 -3.37
CA ILE A 125 1.21 -10.96 -4.40
C ILE A 125 1.48 -11.56 -5.79
N ALA A 126 2.74 -11.86 -6.12
CA ALA A 126 3.11 -12.51 -7.38
C ALA A 126 2.47 -13.90 -7.51
N PHE A 127 2.50 -14.72 -6.45
CA PHE A 127 1.84 -16.03 -6.40
C PHE A 127 0.32 -15.94 -6.59
N VAL A 128 -0.35 -15.01 -5.90
CA VAL A 128 -1.80 -14.81 -6.03
C VAL A 128 -2.16 -14.28 -7.43
N ASN A 129 -1.34 -13.41 -8.04
CA ASN A 129 -1.52 -12.96 -9.43
C ASN A 129 -1.37 -14.14 -10.41
N GLN A 130 -0.33 -14.96 -10.27
CA GLN A 130 -0.12 -16.14 -11.13
C GLN A 130 -1.28 -17.16 -11.01
N THR A 131 -1.76 -17.42 -9.79
CA THR A 131 -2.94 -18.27 -9.54
C THR A 131 -4.21 -17.65 -10.15
N GLY A 132 -4.42 -16.35 -9.94
CA GLY A 132 -5.55 -15.59 -10.50
C GLY A 132 -5.56 -15.55 -12.03
N ARG A 133 -4.39 -15.53 -12.68
CA ARG A 133 -4.23 -15.64 -14.14
C ARG A 133 -4.64 -17.03 -14.64
N ALA A 134 -4.21 -18.09 -13.95
CA ALA A 134 -4.54 -19.48 -14.32
C ALA A 134 -6.05 -19.77 -14.26
N VAL A 135 -6.77 -19.19 -13.29
CA VAL A 135 -8.24 -19.32 -13.16
C VAL A 135 -8.99 -18.21 -13.94
N GLY A 136 -8.28 -17.22 -14.48
CA GLY A 136 -8.80 -16.19 -15.40
C GLY A 136 -9.40 -14.95 -14.74
N PHE A 137 -9.30 -14.77 -13.42
CA PHE A 137 -9.89 -13.63 -12.71
C PHE A 137 -9.15 -12.30 -12.94
N THR A 138 -7.85 -12.32 -13.22
CA THR A 138 -7.04 -11.12 -13.48
C THR A 138 -6.99 -10.71 -14.97
N ARG A 139 -7.88 -11.24 -15.82
CA ARG A 139 -7.94 -10.94 -17.27
C ARG A 139 -8.29 -9.49 -17.65
N TYR A 140 -8.68 -8.65 -16.69
CA TYR A 140 -9.18 -7.29 -16.95
C TYR A 140 -8.40 -6.23 -16.14
N GLY A 141 -7.39 -5.65 -16.79
CA GLY A 141 -6.50 -4.62 -16.24
C GLY A 141 -5.21 -4.54 -17.06
N SER A 142 -4.32 -3.60 -16.75
CA SER A 142 -2.90 -3.80 -17.06
C SER A 142 -2.32 -4.87 -16.12
N GLU A 143 -1.27 -5.56 -16.57
CA GLU A 143 -0.77 -6.79 -15.94
C GLU A 143 -0.35 -6.65 -14.46
N ALA A 144 0.10 -5.45 -14.07
CA ALA A 144 0.37 -5.08 -12.69
C ALA A 144 -0.91 -4.74 -11.91
N PHE A 145 -1.63 -3.66 -12.27
CA PHE A 145 -2.74 -3.12 -11.46
C PHE A 145 -3.96 -4.04 -11.28
N GLY A 146 -4.10 -5.10 -12.08
CA GLY A 146 -5.19 -6.06 -11.95
C GLY A 146 -5.23 -6.79 -10.60
N ILE A 147 -4.08 -7.05 -9.98
CA ILE A 147 -4.02 -7.71 -8.65
C ILE A 147 -4.41 -6.77 -7.52
N ASP A 148 -4.08 -5.48 -7.61
CA ASP A 148 -4.38 -4.49 -6.58
C ASP A 148 -5.88 -4.18 -6.52
N VAL A 149 -6.55 -4.12 -7.68
CA VAL A 149 -8.02 -4.04 -7.77
C VAL A 149 -8.70 -5.26 -7.15
N TYR A 150 -8.16 -6.46 -7.40
CA TYR A 150 -8.67 -7.70 -6.78
C TYR A 150 -8.50 -7.67 -5.24
N LEU A 151 -7.29 -7.38 -4.74
CA LEU A 151 -7.02 -7.32 -3.31
C LEU A 151 -7.81 -6.20 -2.61
N ALA A 152 -8.01 -5.05 -3.26
CA ALA A 152 -8.84 -3.97 -2.71
C ALA A 152 -10.33 -4.37 -2.60
N CYS A 153 -10.84 -5.17 -3.55
CA CYS A 153 -12.17 -5.78 -3.46
C CYS A 153 -12.25 -6.79 -2.30
N VAL A 154 -11.24 -7.66 -2.14
CA VAL A 154 -11.13 -8.61 -1.01
C VAL A 154 -11.14 -7.85 0.34
N TYR A 155 -10.31 -6.82 0.48
CA TYR A 155 -10.28 -5.98 1.69
C TYR A 155 -11.62 -5.29 1.96
N GLY A 156 -12.30 -4.81 0.92
CA GLY A 156 -13.62 -4.22 1.05
C GLY A 156 -14.67 -5.21 1.56
N ILE A 157 -14.69 -6.44 1.03
CA ILE A 157 -15.60 -7.51 1.47
C ILE A 157 -15.29 -7.90 2.93
N TYR A 158 -14.00 -8.01 3.29
CA TYR A 158 -13.55 -8.23 4.67
C TYR A 158 -14.04 -7.12 5.61
N LEU A 159 -13.81 -5.86 5.27
CA LEU A 159 -14.23 -4.68 6.05
C LEU A 159 -15.75 -4.69 6.28
N TYR A 160 -16.55 -4.88 5.22
CA TYR A 160 -18.00 -5.00 5.34
C TYR A 160 -18.42 -6.17 6.23
N THR A 161 -17.71 -7.30 6.17
CA THR A 161 -18.01 -8.48 6.99
C THR A 161 -17.73 -8.21 8.46
N ILE A 162 -16.54 -7.73 8.82
CA ILE A 162 -16.18 -7.48 10.22
C ILE A 162 -17.01 -6.36 10.86
N THR A 163 -17.42 -5.33 10.09
CA THR A 163 -18.28 -4.26 10.62
C THR A 163 -19.73 -4.72 10.77
N ARG A 164 -20.30 -5.46 9.80
CA ARG A 164 -21.66 -6.00 9.92
C ARG A 164 -21.81 -7.01 11.05
N LEU A 165 -20.75 -7.74 11.40
CA LEU A 165 -20.71 -8.64 12.55
C LEU A 165 -20.55 -7.91 13.91
N ARG A 166 -20.23 -6.61 13.92
CA ARG A 166 -19.92 -5.83 15.14
C ARG A 166 -20.88 -4.66 15.41
N MET A 167 -21.75 -4.27 14.48
CA MET A 167 -22.56 -3.05 14.60
C MET A 167 -24.01 -3.19 14.10
N THR A 168 -24.91 -2.41 14.71
CA THR A 168 -26.34 -2.31 14.34
C THR A 168 -26.56 -1.52 13.05
N GLN A 169 -27.77 -1.63 12.47
CA GLN A 169 -28.01 -1.24 11.07
C GLN A 169 -27.60 0.19 10.70
N GLU A 170 -27.79 1.17 11.58
CA GLU A 170 -27.51 2.59 11.31
C GLU A 170 -26.03 2.88 10.98
N PHE A 171 -25.09 2.12 11.55
CA PHE A 171 -23.65 2.34 11.30
C PHE A 171 -23.17 1.86 9.92
N ASN A 172 -23.98 1.10 9.17
CA ASN A 172 -23.65 0.72 7.78
C ASN A 172 -23.54 1.94 6.85
N LYS A 173 -24.11 3.09 7.24
CA LYS A 173 -24.02 4.37 6.50
C LYS A 173 -22.62 4.99 6.52
N VAL A 174 -21.71 4.51 7.37
CA VAL A 174 -20.34 5.05 7.54
C VAL A 174 -19.35 4.49 6.51
N ILE A 175 -19.53 3.24 6.04
CA ILE A 175 -18.65 2.63 5.04
C ILE A 175 -19.06 3.10 3.62
N PRO A 176 -18.16 3.75 2.85
CA PRO A 176 -18.46 4.16 1.49
C PRO A 176 -18.72 2.93 0.59
N PRO A 177 -19.65 2.98 -0.38
CA PRO A 177 -19.94 1.87 -1.29
C PRO A 177 -18.68 1.24 -1.89
N LEU A 178 -18.65 -0.09 -2.08
CA LEU A 178 -17.45 -0.83 -2.49
C LEU A 178 -16.63 -0.18 -3.64
N PRO A 179 -17.22 0.32 -4.74
CA PRO A 179 -16.45 0.98 -5.80
C PRO A 179 -15.80 2.31 -5.36
N GLN A 180 -16.38 3.02 -4.39
CA GLN A 180 -15.75 4.20 -3.77
C GLN A 180 -14.67 3.78 -2.76
N LEU A 181 -14.87 2.69 -2.02
CA LEU A 181 -13.85 2.16 -1.11
C LEU A 181 -12.61 1.72 -1.88
N VAL A 182 -12.75 0.91 -2.93
CA VAL A 182 -11.65 0.47 -3.80
C VAL A 182 -10.89 1.66 -4.40
N ARG A 183 -11.60 2.66 -4.95
CA ARG A 183 -10.96 3.90 -5.45
C ARG A 183 -10.22 4.69 -4.36
N ARG A 184 -10.62 4.60 -3.08
CA ARG A 184 -9.90 5.25 -1.98
C ARG A 184 -8.63 4.46 -1.62
N LEU A 185 -8.71 3.14 -1.52
CA LEU A 185 -7.58 2.24 -1.21
C LEU A 185 -6.46 2.33 -2.26
N LEU A 186 -6.84 2.52 -3.54
CA LEU A 186 -5.94 2.68 -4.69
C LEU A 186 -5.63 4.15 -5.02
N GLY A 187 -5.85 5.09 -4.10
CA GLY A 187 -5.56 6.53 -4.23
C GLY A 187 -6.35 7.34 -5.27
N THR A 188 -6.95 6.70 -6.28
CA THR A 188 -7.68 7.32 -7.40
C THR A 188 -8.96 8.09 -7.03
N HIS A 189 -9.43 8.02 -5.79
CA HIS A 189 -10.63 8.75 -5.37
C HIS A 189 -10.36 10.25 -5.21
N ARG A 190 -10.94 11.06 -6.10
CA ARG A 190 -10.76 12.53 -6.14
C ARG A 190 -9.26 12.89 -6.18
N MET A 191 -8.59 12.53 -7.28
CA MET A 191 -7.23 13.03 -7.52
C MET A 191 -7.28 14.55 -7.69
N GLU A 192 -6.40 15.25 -6.98
CA GLU A 192 -6.09 16.66 -7.22
C GLU A 192 -5.07 16.67 -8.38
N VAL A 193 -5.44 17.29 -9.51
CA VAL A 193 -4.68 17.23 -10.80
C VAL A 193 -3.82 18.48 -10.97
#